data_AF-A0A959GQM7-F1
#
_entry.id   AF-A0A959GQM7-F1
#
_cell.length_a   1.000
_cell.length_b   1.000
_cell.length_c   1.000
_cell.angle_alpha   90.00
_cell.angle_beta   90.00
_cell.angle_gamma   90.00
#
_symmetry.space_group_name_H-M   'P 1'
#
loop_
_entity.id
_entity.type
_entity.pdbx_description
1 polymer ?
#
loop_
_entity_poly.entity_id
_entity_poly.type
_entity_poly.pdbx_seq_one_letter_code
_entity_poly.pdbx_strand_id
1 'polypeptide(L)'
;TFLKGQASIPAEADALGKLLLIKNGHKHYSLYHLSQYVDGSYRLRHIPMWLSVIPPLVAILLALIFREVIISLFVGVWAGAFIAGGMRIESFYYFMLSFLEVVQRYVIEALNNSGHLSVLVFSMLIGGMVAIISRNGGMAGVVQAFSRYAQSPKSAQFITWLLGVAIFFDDYANTLIVGNTMRKVTDQFKVSREKLAYIVDSTAAPVAAVAFITTWIGAELGYIDDGISGLPGFEADMTAYAIFIASLRYSFYPVLTLAFILMIIYLKRDFGPMYKAEIRARKTGEVSRKMSATEEGDLEDLDPVQGAPLKWYNAVIPVALVILMTMFGLFDT
;
A
#
# COMPACT_ATOMS: atom_id res chain seq x y z
N THR A 1 18.09 -2.01 -39.12
CA THR A 1 18.86 -2.91 -40.02
C THR A 1 20.34 -2.63 -39.85
N PHE A 2 21.19 -3.65 -39.73
CA PHE A 2 22.65 -3.43 -39.68
C PHE A 2 23.20 -3.39 -41.11
N LEU A 3 23.73 -2.25 -41.54
CA LEU A 3 24.34 -2.07 -42.86
C LEU A 3 25.70 -1.40 -42.67
N LYS A 4 26.77 -2.02 -43.19
CA LYS A 4 28.15 -1.50 -43.16
C LYS A 4 28.66 -1.07 -41.76
N GLY A 5 28.38 -1.86 -40.72
CA GLY A 5 28.81 -1.56 -39.35
C GLY A 5 28.01 -0.47 -38.64
N GLN A 6 26.96 0.06 -39.28
CA GLN A 6 26.01 1.01 -38.68
C GLN A 6 24.65 0.32 -38.50
N ALA A 7 24.10 0.45 -37.30
CA ALA A 7 22.74 0.01 -37.00
C ALA A 7 21.76 1.13 -37.33
N SER A 8 20.86 0.92 -38.29
CA SER A 8 19.69 1.79 -38.47
C SER A 8 18.59 1.35 -37.51
N ILE A 9 18.22 2.24 -36.58
CA ILE A 9 17.06 2.05 -35.70
C ILE A 9 15.91 2.85 -36.34
N PRO A 10 14.83 2.21 -36.81
CA PRO A 10 13.66 2.93 -37.29
C PRO A 10 12.88 3.47 -36.08
N ALA A 11 13.35 4.57 -35.51
CA ALA A 11 12.68 5.27 -34.43
C ALA A 11 12.59 6.76 -34.77
N GLU A 12 11.37 7.26 -34.94
CA GLU A 12 11.12 8.69 -34.95
C GLU A 12 11.34 9.22 -33.53
N ALA A 13 12.16 10.26 -33.39
CA ALA A 13 12.51 10.86 -32.12
C ALA A 13 12.07 12.33 -32.13
N ASP A 14 11.12 12.66 -31.27
CA ASP A 14 10.71 14.05 -31.05
C ASP A 14 11.61 14.72 -29.99
N ALA A 15 11.38 16.00 -29.72
CA ALA A 15 12.10 16.79 -28.72
C ALA A 15 12.03 16.18 -27.30
N LEU A 16 10.94 15.49 -26.96
CA LEU A 16 10.76 14.74 -25.70
C LEU A 16 11.60 13.44 -25.68
N GLY A 17 11.84 12.87 -26.86
CA GLY A 17 12.56 11.62 -27.05
C GLY A 17 11.79 10.38 -26.62
N LYS A 18 12.41 9.22 -26.81
CA LYS A 18 11.83 7.91 -26.49
C LYS A 18 12.88 7.00 -25.83
N LEU A 19 12.42 6.19 -24.89
CA LEU A 19 13.20 5.10 -24.31
C LEU A 19 13.25 3.90 -25.27
N LEU A 20 14.46 3.41 -25.52
CA LEU A 20 14.74 2.28 -26.38
C LEU A 20 15.48 1.22 -25.58
N LEU A 21 14.83 0.08 -25.39
CA LEU A 21 15.47 -1.10 -24.81
C LEU A 21 16.15 -1.89 -25.93
N ILE A 22 17.47 -1.84 -25.99
CA ILE A 22 18.28 -2.49 -27.02
C ILE A 22 18.86 -3.78 -26.46
N LYS A 23 18.64 -4.89 -27.17
CA LYS A 23 19.24 -6.18 -26.84
C LYS A 23 20.62 -6.29 -27.49
N ASN A 24 21.67 -6.27 -26.67
CA ASN A 24 23.06 -6.51 -27.07
C ASN A 24 23.38 -8.02 -26.89
N GLY A 25 23.40 -8.76 -27.99
CA GLY A 25 23.71 -10.19 -27.99
C GLY A 25 22.63 -11.07 -27.35
N HIS A 26 23.01 -12.23 -26.79
CA HIS A 26 22.03 -13.23 -26.32
C HIS A 26 21.44 -12.94 -24.93
N LYS A 27 22.06 -12.09 -24.08
CA LYS A 27 21.64 -11.93 -22.66
C LYS A 27 21.72 -10.51 -22.07
N HIS A 28 22.20 -9.49 -22.77
CA HIS A 28 22.30 -8.14 -22.21
C HIS A 28 21.29 -7.19 -22.82
N TYR A 29 20.47 -6.56 -21.97
CA TYR A 29 19.61 -5.45 -22.35
C TYR A 29 20.27 -4.15 -21.90
N SER A 30 20.20 -3.12 -22.73
CA SER A 30 20.72 -1.80 -22.44
C SER A 30 19.65 -0.77 -22.78
N LEU A 31 19.36 0.12 -21.85
CA LEU A 31 18.36 1.16 -22.01
C LEU A 31 19.01 2.43 -22.54
N TYR A 32 18.49 2.96 -23.63
CA TYR A 32 18.93 4.21 -24.22
C TYR A 32 17.77 5.18 -24.32
N HIS A 33 18.05 6.46 -24.15
CA HIS A 33 17.14 7.54 -24.51
C HIS A 33 17.61 8.16 -25.81
N LEU A 34 16.73 8.17 -26.81
CA LEU A 34 16.95 8.81 -28.10
C LEU A 34 16.07 10.07 -28.17
N SER A 35 16.67 11.21 -28.48
CA SER A 35 15.94 12.46 -28.68
C SER A 35 16.51 13.29 -29.81
N GLN A 36 15.69 14.16 -30.39
CA GLN A 36 16.10 15.12 -31.40
C GLN A 36 16.12 16.54 -30.80
N TYR A 37 17.19 17.28 -31.05
CA TYR A 37 17.29 18.69 -30.70
C TYR A 37 16.61 19.56 -31.78
N VAL A 38 16.32 20.81 -31.42
CA VAL A 38 15.68 21.79 -32.32
C VAL A 38 16.52 22.09 -33.57
N ASP A 39 17.85 21.89 -33.49
CA ASP A 39 18.78 22.01 -34.61
C ASP A 39 18.79 20.78 -35.55
N GLY A 40 17.97 19.77 -35.26
CA GLY A 40 17.88 18.53 -36.02
C GLY A 40 18.89 17.45 -35.61
N SER A 41 19.81 17.73 -34.68
CA SER A 41 20.79 16.74 -34.18
C SER A 41 20.16 15.71 -33.24
N TYR A 42 20.70 14.49 -33.22
CA TYR A 42 20.20 13.41 -32.37
C TYR A 42 21.10 13.21 -31.15
N ARG A 43 20.47 13.06 -29.97
CA ARG A 43 21.13 12.64 -28.73
C ARG A 43 20.74 11.22 -28.39
N LEU A 44 21.75 10.36 -28.27
CA LEU A 44 21.60 9.03 -27.71
C LEU A 44 22.31 8.98 -26.35
N ARG A 45 21.56 8.74 -25.27
CA ARG A 45 22.13 8.60 -23.93
C ARG A 45 21.82 7.23 -23.34
N HIS A 46 22.85 6.53 -22.89
CA HIS A 46 22.68 5.31 -22.10
C HIS A 46 22.13 5.65 -20.71
N ILE A 47 21.03 5.02 -20.31
CA ILE A 47 20.44 5.12 -18.99
C ILE A 47 20.71 3.82 -18.24
N PRO A 48 21.52 3.84 -17.17
CA PRO A 48 21.69 2.68 -16.32
C PRO A 48 20.36 2.21 -15.71
N MET A 49 20.03 0.92 -15.87
CA MET A 49 18.74 0.38 -15.42
C MET A 49 18.52 0.48 -13.91
N TRP A 50 19.58 0.50 -13.09
CA TRP A 50 19.46 0.66 -11.64
C TRP A 50 18.93 2.04 -11.22
N LEU A 51 18.96 3.04 -12.12
CA LEU A 51 18.37 4.36 -11.86
C LEU A 51 16.84 4.30 -11.69
N SER A 52 16.17 3.23 -12.13
CA SER A 52 14.73 3.03 -11.89
C SER A 52 14.36 2.94 -10.40
N VAL A 53 15.35 2.66 -9.54
CA VAL A 53 15.18 2.59 -8.08
C VAL A 53 15.21 3.99 -7.44
N ILE A 54 15.78 5.00 -8.10
CA ILE A 54 15.89 6.35 -7.54
C ILE A 54 14.51 7.00 -7.30
N PRO A 55 13.56 7.01 -8.25
CA PRO A 55 12.25 7.62 -8.06
C PRO A 55 11.52 7.17 -6.78
N PRO A 56 11.34 5.85 -6.50
CA PRO A 56 10.69 5.42 -5.26
C PRO A 56 11.53 5.73 -4.02
N LEU A 57 12.87 5.66 -4.08
CA LEU A 57 13.72 6.04 -2.94
C LEU A 57 13.60 7.51 -2.57
N VAL A 58 13.56 8.39 -3.57
CA VAL A 58 13.34 9.84 -3.36
C VAL A 58 11.98 10.06 -2.72
N ALA A 59 10.93 9.44 -3.24
CA ALA A 59 9.59 9.56 -2.66
C ALA A 59 9.56 9.11 -1.18
N ILE A 60 10.14 7.95 -0.86
CA ILE A 60 10.21 7.44 0.51
C ILE A 60 11.01 8.38 1.42
N LEU A 61 12.20 8.79 0.98
CA LEU A 61 13.07 9.66 1.79
C LEU A 61 12.40 10.99 2.09
N LEU A 62 11.80 11.62 1.09
CA LEU A 62 11.12 12.91 1.26
C LEU A 62 9.86 12.76 2.11
N ALA A 63 9.12 11.65 1.98
CA ALA A 63 7.95 11.40 2.81
C ALA A 63 8.33 11.29 4.29
N LEU A 64 9.48 10.66 4.60
CA LEU A 64 9.99 10.57 5.96
C LEU A 64 10.50 11.91 6.51
N ILE A 65 11.12 12.75 5.66
CA ILE A 65 11.68 14.05 6.07
C ILE A 65 10.56 15.09 6.25
N PHE A 66 9.72 15.26 5.23
CA PHE A 66 8.70 16.30 5.20
C PHE A 66 7.40 15.90 5.87
N ARG A 67 7.16 14.59 6.08
CA ARG A 67 5.89 14.04 6.56
C ARG A 67 4.70 14.38 5.65
N GLU A 68 4.98 14.65 4.38
CA GLU A 68 4.00 15.03 3.36
C GLU A 68 4.06 14.05 2.18
N VAL A 69 3.10 13.12 2.13
CA VAL A 69 3.11 12.01 1.17
C VAL A 69 2.88 12.51 -0.26
N ILE A 70 1.92 13.42 -0.47
CA ILE A 70 1.52 13.88 -1.81
C ILE A 70 2.68 14.60 -2.50
N ILE A 71 3.33 15.54 -1.81
CA ILE A 71 4.48 16.29 -2.35
C ILE A 71 5.63 15.33 -2.66
N SER A 72 5.89 14.37 -1.77
CA SER A 72 6.98 13.41 -1.92
C SER A 72 6.77 12.47 -3.11
N LEU A 73 5.54 12.00 -3.33
CA LEU A 73 5.16 11.21 -4.50
C LEU A 73 5.35 12.03 -5.78
N PHE A 74 4.88 13.28 -5.80
CA PHE A 74 5.06 14.16 -6.96
C PHE A 74 6.54 14.33 -7.33
N VAL A 75 7.40 14.61 -6.33
CA VAL A 75 8.85 14.76 -6.56
C VAL A 75 9.48 13.43 -7.01
N GLY A 76 9.02 12.29 -6.49
CA GLY A 76 9.44 10.97 -6.96
C GLY A 76 9.10 10.73 -8.43
N VAL A 77 7.85 10.99 -8.84
CA VAL A 77 7.42 10.88 -10.25
C VAL A 77 8.21 11.84 -11.13
N TRP A 78 8.46 13.07 -10.67
CA TRP A 78 9.29 14.03 -11.39
C TRP A 78 10.73 13.55 -11.58
N ALA A 79 11.34 12.97 -10.55
CA ALA A 79 12.66 12.34 -10.66
C ALA A 79 12.63 11.20 -11.70
N GLY A 80 11.56 10.40 -11.73
CA GLY A 80 11.34 9.37 -12.75
C GLY A 80 11.20 9.93 -14.15
N ALA A 81 10.37 10.96 -14.35
CA ALA A 81 10.20 11.66 -15.61
C ALA A 81 11.51 12.26 -16.11
N PHE A 82 12.30 12.87 -15.22
CA PHE A 82 13.60 13.44 -15.56
C PHE A 82 14.61 12.36 -16.01
N ILE A 83 14.63 11.21 -15.33
CA ILE A 83 15.47 10.07 -15.72
C ILE A 83 15.01 9.51 -17.07
N ALA A 84 13.70 9.29 -17.23
CA ALA A 84 13.09 8.79 -18.46
C ALA A 84 13.29 9.74 -19.65
N GLY A 85 13.35 11.06 -19.41
CA GLY A 85 13.64 12.11 -20.39
C GLY A 85 15.12 12.25 -20.77
N GLY A 86 16.00 11.33 -20.33
CA GLY A 86 17.40 11.31 -20.72
C GLY A 86 18.33 12.18 -19.87
N MET A 87 17.89 12.58 -18.66
CA MET A 87 18.68 13.33 -17.67
C MET A 87 19.42 14.55 -18.27
N ARG A 88 18.74 15.39 -19.05
CA ARG A 88 19.37 16.51 -19.77
C ARG A 88 19.72 17.67 -18.83
N ILE A 89 20.72 17.45 -17.98
CA ILE A 89 21.20 18.40 -16.96
C ILE A 89 21.81 19.66 -17.60
N GLU A 90 22.27 19.56 -18.84
CA GLU A 90 22.92 20.66 -19.59
C GLU A 90 22.03 21.89 -19.79
N SER A 91 20.70 21.75 -19.72
CA SER A 91 19.80 22.87 -19.91
C SER A 91 18.65 22.84 -18.92
N PHE A 92 18.48 23.96 -18.22
CA PHE A 92 17.38 24.20 -17.29
C PHE A 92 16.01 24.06 -17.96
N TYR A 93 15.92 24.35 -19.26
CA TYR A 93 14.69 24.18 -20.03
C TYR A 93 14.19 22.73 -20.00
N TYR A 94 15.05 21.74 -20.25
CA TYR A 94 14.64 20.33 -20.26
C TYR A 94 14.35 19.79 -18.85
N PHE A 95 14.99 20.34 -17.82
CA PHE A 95 14.66 20.05 -16.43
C PHE A 95 13.26 20.56 -16.06
N MET A 96 12.90 21.77 -16.50
CA MET A 96 11.55 22.30 -16.31
C MET A 96 10.51 21.59 -17.18
N LEU A 97 10.90 21.17 -18.39
CA LEU A 97 10.05 20.37 -19.27
C LEU A 97 9.67 19.04 -18.61
N SER A 98 10.61 18.35 -17.95
CA SER A 98 10.30 17.09 -17.27
C SER A 98 9.34 17.27 -16.09
N PHE A 99 9.31 18.44 -15.45
CA PHE A 99 8.29 18.78 -14.45
C PHE A 99 6.90 18.89 -15.09
N LEU A 100 6.81 19.62 -16.21
CA LEU A 100 5.55 19.78 -16.95
C LEU A 100 5.06 18.44 -17.51
N GLU A 101 5.97 17.55 -17.92
CA GLU A 101 5.64 16.20 -18.37
C GLU A 101 4.95 15.36 -17.29
N VAL A 102 5.28 15.54 -16.00
CA VAL A 102 4.57 14.86 -14.91
C VAL A 102 3.07 15.10 -15.03
N VAL A 103 2.67 16.36 -15.21
CA VAL A 103 1.27 16.73 -15.30
C VAL A 103 0.70 16.38 -16.67
N GLN A 104 1.36 16.83 -17.75
CA GLN A 104 0.80 16.75 -19.11
C GLN A 104 0.77 15.34 -19.67
N ARG A 105 1.73 14.50 -19.29
CA ARG A 105 1.85 13.15 -19.80
C ARG A 105 1.42 12.15 -18.74
N TYR A 106 2.16 12.04 -17.65
CA TYR A 106 1.97 10.93 -16.72
C TYR A 106 0.63 11.01 -15.96
N VAL A 107 0.24 12.18 -15.47
CA VAL A 107 -1.04 12.36 -14.78
C VAL A 107 -2.21 12.24 -15.77
N ILE A 108 -2.16 12.91 -16.92
CA ILE A 108 -3.25 12.88 -17.91
C ILE A 108 -3.42 11.48 -18.52
N GLU A 109 -2.33 10.79 -18.90
CA GLU A 109 -2.40 9.42 -19.43
C GLU A 109 -2.98 8.45 -18.38
N ALA A 110 -2.58 8.58 -17.11
CA ALA A 110 -3.15 7.77 -16.02
C ALA A 110 -4.65 8.06 -15.81
N LEU A 111 -5.08 9.32 -15.86
CA LEU A 111 -6.50 9.68 -15.72
C LEU A 111 -7.36 9.25 -16.92
N ASN A 112 -6.75 9.15 -18.10
CA ASN A 112 -7.41 8.65 -19.32
C ASN A 112 -7.41 7.12 -19.43
N ASN A 113 -6.70 6.41 -18.56
CA ASN A 113 -6.72 4.96 -18.50
C ASN A 113 -7.99 4.49 -17.78
N SER A 114 -8.87 3.79 -18.49
CA SER A 114 -10.13 3.29 -17.92
C SER A 114 -9.93 2.32 -16.75
N GLY A 115 -8.88 1.50 -16.79
CA GLY A 115 -8.52 0.59 -15.70
C GLY A 115 -8.11 1.34 -14.44
N HIS A 116 -7.24 2.35 -14.57
CA HIS A 116 -6.84 3.21 -13.46
C HIS A 116 -8.03 3.99 -12.88
N LEU A 117 -8.94 4.48 -13.73
CA LEU A 117 -10.16 5.16 -13.29
C LEU A 117 -11.12 4.21 -12.55
N SER A 118 -11.28 2.98 -13.05
CA SER A 118 -12.08 1.95 -12.36
C SER A 118 -11.51 1.64 -10.98
N VAL A 119 -10.19 1.51 -10.85
CA VAL A 119 -9.51 1.32 -9.55
C VAL A 119 -9.77 2.50 -8.62
N LEU A 120 -9.64 3.73 -9.11
CA LEU A 120 -9.89 4.94 -8.31
C LEU A 120 -11.34 4.97 -7.78
N VAL A 121 -12.33 4.79 -8.66
CA VAL A 121 -13.74 4.79 -8.27
C VAL A 121 -14.03 3.66 -7.28
N PHE A 122 -13.52 2.46 -7.54
CA PHE A 122 -13.68 1.32 -6.64
C PHE A 122 -13.10 1.60 -5.24
N SER A 123 -11.87 2.08 -5.17
CA SER A 123 -11.20 2.42 -3.90
C SER A 123 -11.94 3.52 -3.13
N MET A 124 -12.46 4.55 -3.83
CA MET A 124 -13.29 5.59 -3.21
C MET A 124 -14.60 5.04 -2.64
N LEU A 125 -15.25 4.09 -3.34
CA LEU A 125 -16.50 3.48 -2.87
C LEU A 125 -16.27 2.61 -1.63
N ILE A 126 -15.21 1.78 -1.62
CA ILE A 126 -14.86 0.97 -0.44
C ILE A 126 -14.46 1.88 0.72
N GLY A 127 -13.59 2.88 0.50
CA GLY A 127 -13.20 3.84 1.53
C GLY A 127 -14.40 4.62 2.08
N GLY A 128 -15.34 5.05 1.23
CA GLY A 128 -16.58 5.70 1.64
C GLY A 128 -17.48 4.79 2.48
N MET A 129 -17.64 3.53 2.09
CA MET A 129 -18.36 2.53 2.88
C MET A 129 -17.72 2.36 4.27
N VAL A 130 -16.40 2.19 4.32
CA VAL A 130 -15.64 2.05 5.58
C VAL A 130 -15.85 3.26 6.48
N ALA A 131 -15.77 4.47 5.92
CA ALA A 131 -16.01 5.72 6.65
C ALA A 131 -17.43 5.77 7.24
N ILE A 132 -18.46 5.40 6.46
CA ILE A 132 -19.85 5.38 6.93
C ILE A 132 -20.03 4.36 8.06
N ILE A 133 -19.51 3.14 7.91
CA ILE A 133 -19.64 2.08 8.92
C ILE A 133 -18.93 2.47 10.22
N SER A 134 -17.76 3.10 10.10
CA SER A 134 -16.98 3.59 11.25
C SER A 134 -17.75 4.68 11.99
N ARG A 135 -18.23 5.70 11.27
CA ARG A 135 -18.99 6.83 11.82
C ARG A 135 -20.35 6.43 12.41
N ASN A 136 -21.03 5.43 11.84
CA ASN A 136 -22.32 4.91 12.34
C ASN A 136 -22.17 3.88 13.48
N GLY A 137 -20.97 3.75 14.07
CA GLY A 137 -20.76 2.89 15.24
C GLY A 137 -20.79 1.39 14.97
N GLY A 138 -20.81 0.97 13.70
CA GLY A 138 -20.81 -0.45 13.34
C GLY A 138 -19.53 -1.13 13.78
N MET A 139 -18.39 -0.52 13.47
CA MET A 139 -17.06 -1.05 13.84
C MET A 139 -16.86 -1.12 15.34
N ALA A 140 -17.21 -0.05 16.05
CA ALA A 140 -17.17 -0.01 17.51
C ALA A 140 -18.12 -1.05 18.13
N GLY A 141 -19.28 -1.30 17.52
CA GLY A 141 -20.21 -2.36 17.91
C GLY A 141 -19.63 -3.78 17.75
N VAL A 142 -18.88 -4.03 16.66
CA VAL A 142 -18.15 -5.30 16.49
C VAL A 142 -17.13 -5.46 17.63
N VAL A 143 -16.30 -4.44 17.87
CA VAL A 143 -15.29 -4.55 18.92
C VAL A 143 -15.92 -4.72 20.31
N GLN A 144 -17.00 -4.01 20.63
CA GLN A 144 -17.72 -4.17 21.90
C GLN A 144 -18.26 -5.60 22.08
N ALA A 145 -18.80 -6.21 21.02
CA ALA A 145 -19.32 -7.57 21.05
C ALA A 145 -18.25 -8.62 21.36
N PHE A 146 -17.01 -8.39 20.91
CA PHE A 146 -15.87 -9.29 21.15
C PHE A 146 -15.10 -8.97 22.44
N SER A 147 -15.09 -7.71 22.89
CA SER A 147 -14.33 -7.27 24.07
C SER A 147 -14.76 -7.99 25.36
N ARG A 148 -16.03 -8.41 25.47
CA ARG A 148 -16.52 -9.18 26.63
C ARG A 148 -15.85 -10.55 26.82
N TYR A 149 -15.21 -11.09 25.79
CA TYR A 149 -14.48 -12.37 25.87
C TYR A 149 -13.02 -12.19 26.34
N ALA A 150 -12.55 -10.95 26.51
CA ALA A 150 -11.24 -10.66 27.06
C ALA A 150 -11.26 -10.83 28.60
N GLN A 151 -10.96 -12.04 29.09
CA GLN A 151 -10.95 -12.35 30.53
C GLN A 151 -9.55 -12.47 31.16
N SER A 152 -8.51 -12.48 30.33
CA SER A 152 -7.12 -12.66 30.73
C SER A 152 -6.19 -11.89 29.80
N PRO A 153 -4.92 -11.69 30.15
CA PRO A 153 -3.99 -11.03 29.25
C PRO A 153 -3.77 -11.76 27.93
N LYS A 154 -3.82 -13.11 27.94
CA LYS A 154 -3.72 -13.93 26.72
C LYS A 154 -4.95 -13.77 25.85
N SER A 155 -6.15 -13.88 26.44
CA SER A 155 -7.39 -13.76 25.68
C SER A 155 -7.59 -12.33 25.17
N ALA A 156 -7.20 -11.29 25.92
CA ALA A 156 -7.28 -9.91 25.47
C ALA A 156 -6.45 -9.69 24.18
N GLN A 157 -5.20 -10.17 24.17
CA GLN A 157 -4.34 -10.11 22.98
C GLN A 157 -4.88 -10.96 21.82
N PHE A 158 -5.41 -12.15 22.12
CA PHE A 158 -6.02 -13.00 21.10
C PHE A 158 -7.27 -12.36 20.48
N ILE A 159 -8.12 -11.71 21.28
CA ILE A 159 -9.28 -10.97 20.79
C ILE A 159 -8.84 -9.77 19.95
N THR A 160 -7.79 -9.04 20.36
CA THR A 160 -7.20 -7.98 19.53
C THR A 160 -6.77 -8.54 18.17
N TRP A 161 -6.03 -9.65 18.16
CA TRP A 161 -5.57 -10.30 16.93
C TRP A 161 -6.77 -10.75 16.06
N LEU A 162 -7.78 -11.36 16.67
CA LEU A 162 -8.98 -11.84 15.98
C LEU A 162 -9.77 -10.68 15.35
N LEU A 163 -9.90 -9.56 16.07
CA LEU A 163 -10.52 -8.35 15.54
C LEU A 163 -9.72 -7.76 14.38
N GLY A 164 -8.39 -7.79 14.47
CA GLY A 164 -7.53 -7.39 13.37
C GLY A 164 -7.70 -8.28 12.14
N VAL A 165 -7.92 -9.59 12.31
CA VAL A 165 -8.25 -10.48 11.17
C VAL A 165 -9.68 -10.27 10.68
N ALA A 166 -10.63 -9.98 11.57
CA ALA A 166 -12.03 -9.79 11.21
C ALA A 166 -12.28 -8.48 10.44
N ILE A 167 -11.51 -7.43 10.75
CA ILE A 167 -11.55 -6.12 10.08
C ILE A 167 -10.51 -6.13 8.94
N PHE A 168 -10.67 -7.08 8.02
CA PHE A 168 -9.71 -7.31 6.94
C PHE A 168 -9.82 -6.32 5.79
N PHE A 169 -10.97 -5.67 5.66
CA PHE A 169 -11.33 -4.90 4.47
C PHE A 169 -10.70 -3.51 4.44
N ASP A 170 -10.18 -3.01 5.57
CA ASP A 170 -9.51 -1.71 5.65
C ASP A 170 -8.51 -1.66 6.82
N ASP A 171 -7.26 -1.30 6.52
CA ASP A 171 -6.14 -1.27 7.47
C ASP A 171 -6.18 -0.05 8.40
N TYR A 172 -6.71 1.09 7.95
CA TYR A 172 -6.93 2.27 8.80
C TYR A 172 -8.01 2.02 9.86
N ALA A 173 -9.18 1.54 9.46
CA ALA A 173 -10.27 1.17 10.35
C ALA A 173 -9.83 0.06 11.32
N ASN A 174 -9.06 -0.91 10.83
CA ASN A 174 -8.44 -1.92 11.68
C ASN A 174 -7.56 -1.27 12.75
N THR A 175 -6.60 -0.43 12.34
CA THR A 175 -5.61 0.15 13.24
C THR A 175 -6.24 1.12 14.25
N LEU A 176 -7.07 2.04 13.78
CA LEU A 176 -7.69 3.06 14.61
C LEU A 176 -8.72 2.46 15.54
N ILE A 177 -9.63 1.62 15.04
CA ILE A 177 -10.79 1.19 15.82
C ILE A 177 -10.41 0.04 16.76
N VAL A 178 -9.66 -0.96 16.28
CA VAL A 178 -9.16 -2.04 17.15
C VAL A 178 -8.17 -1.47 18.15
N GLY A 179 -7.22 -0.64 17.71
CA GLY A 179 -6.23 -0.02 18.58
C GLY A 179 -6.86 0.83 19.69
N ASN A 180 -7.74 1.78 19.36
CA ASN A 180 -8.36 2.68 20.35
C ASN A 180 -9.27 1.93 21.32
N THR A 181 -10.09 1.00 20.80
CA THR A 181 -11.05 0.29 21.65
C THR A 181 -10.38 -0.75 22.52
N MET A 182 -9.45 -1.54 21.97
CA MET A 182 -8.74 -2.57 22.74
C MET A 182 -7.76 -1.98 23.74
N ARG A 183 -7.30 -0.72 23.56
CA ARG A 183 -6.42 -0.03 24.52
C ARG A 183 -6.92 -0.15 25.96
N LYS A 184 -8.16 0.23 26.23
CA LYS A 184 -8.74 0.17 27.59
C LYS A 184 -8.85 -1.26 28.10
N VAL A 185 -9.13 -2.22 27.21
CA VAL A 185 -9.26 -3.64 27.56
C VAL A 185 -7.89 -4.24 27.90
N THR A 186 -6.88 -3.99 27.07
CA THR A 186 -5.51 -4.50 27.28
C THR A 186 -4.81 -3.82 28.45
N ASP A 187 -5.11 -2.55 28.70
CA ASP A 187 -4.57 -1.80 29.84
C ASP A 187 -5.02 -2.43 31.18
N GLN A 188 -6.28 -2.88 31.29
CA GLN A 188 -6.79 -3.61 32.48
C GLN A 188 -6.02 -4.91 32.76
N PHE A 189 -5.53 -5.57 31.71
CA PHE A 189 -4.76 -6.81 31.81
C PHE A 189 -3.24 -6.59 31.81
N LYS A 190 -2.78 -5.35 32.01
CA LYS A 190 -1.35 -4.98 32.08
C LYS A 190 -0.54 -5.46 30.88
N VAL A 191 -1.11 -5.35 29.69
CA VAL A 191 -0.40 -5.55 28.42
C VAL A 191 0.20 -4.21 28.02
N SER A 192 1.45 -4.19 27.57
CA SER A 192 2.09 -2.96 27.12
C SER A 192 1.43 -2.39 25.86
N ARG A 193 1.35 -1.06 25.75
CA ARG A 193 0.80 -0.38 24.55
C ARG A 193 1.65 -0.65 23.32
N GLU A 194 2.96 -0.83 23.50
CA GLU A 194 3.88 -1.24 22.44
C GLU A 194 3.51 -2.61 21.87
N LYS A 195 3.12 -3.56 22.73
CA LYS A 195 2.67 -4.88 22.28
C LYS A 195 1.29 -4.84 21.63
N LEU A 196 0.37 -4.02 22.15
CA LEU A 196 -0.91 -3.77 21.48
C LEU A 196 -0.69 -3.21 20.07
N ALA A 197 0.13 -2.17 19.93
CA ALA A 197 0.46 -1.56 18.65
C ALA A 197 1.06 -2.58 17.68
N TYR A 198 1.99 -3.42 18.16
CA TYR A 198 2.57 -4.49 17.36
C TYR A 198 1.53 -5.49 16.84
N ILE A 199 0.59 -5.94 17.70
CA ILE A 199 -0.48 -6.87 17.28
C ILE A 199 -1.36 -6.22 16.22
N VAL A 200 -1.80 -4.98 16.46
CA VAL A 200 -2.71 -4.26 15.58
C VAL A 200 -2.07 -4.01 14.20
N ASP A 201 -0.84 -3.46 14.18
CA ASP A 201 -0.08 -3.20 12.95
C ASP A 201 0.19 -4.49 12.16
N SER A 202 0.61 -5.54 12.87
CA SER A 202 0.91 -6.85 12.26
C SER A 202 -0.36 -7.65 11.88
N THR A 203 -1.55 -7.12 12.18
CA THR A 203 -2.81 -7.63 11.61
C THR A 203 -3.37 -6.73 10.51
N ALA A 204 -3.16 -5.41 10.56
CA ALA A 204 -3.72 -4.48 9.59
C ALA A 204 -3.13 -4.72 8.18
N ALA A 205 -1.84 -4.46 7.99
CA ALA A 205 -1.20 -4.59 6.68
C ALA A 205 -1.13 -6.05 6.17
N PRO A 206 -0.75 -7.05 6.99
CA PRO A 206 -0.74 -8.45 6.54
C PRO A 206 -2.09 -8.96 6.07
N VAL A 207 -3.18 -8.66 6.79
CA VAL A 207 -4.51 -9.10 6.39
C VAL A 207 -4.97 -8.38 5.14
N ALA A 208 -4.68 -7.09 5.01
CA ALA A 208 -4.99 -6.31 3.81
C ALA A 208 -4.36 -6.90 2.53
N ALA A 209 -3.20 -7.55 2.64
CA ALA A 209 -2.47 -8.15 1.52
C ALA A 209 -2.92 -9.58 1.15
N VAL A 210 -3.73 -10.26 1.99
CA VAL A 210 -4.19 -11.65 1.72
C VAL A 210 -5.69 -11.79 1.66
N ALA A 211 -6.43 -10.79 2.12
CA ALA A 211 -7.88 -10.81 2.06
C ALA A 211 -8.38 -10.54 0.63
N PHE A 212 -9.50 -11.17 0.31
CA PHE A 212 -10.08 -11.15 -1.04
C PHE A 212 -10.59 -9.77 -1.45
N ILE A 213 -11.05 -8.97 -0.48
CA ILE A 213 -11.65 -7.66 -0.71
C ILE A 213 -11.16 -6.72 0.36
N THR A 214 -10.41 -5.71 -0.06
CA THR A 214 -9.79 -4.71 0.81
C THR A 214 -9.81 -3.35 0.10
N THR A 215 -9.45 -2.29 0.81
CA THR A 215 -9.19 -0.98 0.19
C THR A 215 -8.00 -0.98 -0.76
N TRP A 216 -7.16 -2.03 -0.74
CA TRP A 216 -5.96 -2.16 -1.57
C TRP A 216 -6.15 -3.01 -2.83
N ILE A 217 -7.17 -3.87 -2.88
CA ILE A 217 -7.34 -4.84 -3.97
C ILE A 217 -7.39 -4.16 -5.35
N GLY A 218 -8.00 -2.98 -5.48
CA GLY A 218 -8.00 -2.24 -6.74
C GLY A 218 -6.60 -1.88 -7.22
N ALA A 219 -5.74 -1.38 -6.32
CA ALA A 219 -4.36 -1.03 -6.66
C ALA A 219 -3.53 -2.28 -6.99
N GLU A 220 -3.70 -3.37 -6.24
CA GLU A 220 -3.02 -4.65 -6.49
C GLU A 220 -3.36 -5.22 -7.87
N LEU A 221 -4.65 -5.23 -8.22
CA LEU A 221 -5.11 -5.67 -9.54
C LEU A 221 -4.57 -4.78 -10.65
N GLY A 222 -4.53 -3.46 -10.44
CA GLY A 222 -3.93 -2.52 -11.39
C GLY A 222 -2.44 -2.79 -11.64
N TYR A 223 -1.66 -3.05 -10.57
CA TYR A 223 -0.25 -3.40 -10.71
C TYR A 223 -0.01 -4.75 -11.39
N ILE A 224 -0.89 -5.72 -11.14
CA ILE A 224 -0.83 -7.02 -11.82
C ILE A 224 -1.12 -6.84 -13.32
N ASP A 225 -2.17 -6.09 -13.67
CA ASP A 225 -2.57 -5.85 -15.06
C ASP A 225 -1.51 -5.08 -15.85
N ASP A 226 -0.97 -4.00 -15.26
CA ASP A 226 0.14 -3.23 -15.84
C ASP A 226 1.40 -4.11 -16.01
N GLY A 227 1.67 -4.99 -15.04
CA GLY A 227 2.80 -5.92 -15.07
C GLY A 227 2.68 -6.97 -16.18
N ILE A 228 1.48 -7.52 -16.39
CA ILE A 228 1.20 -8.53 -17.43
C ILE A 228 1.27 -7.91 -18.83
N SER A 229 0.67 -6.73 -19.01
CA SER A 229 0.67 -6.01 -20.29
C SER A 229 2.08 -5.71 -20.80
N GLY A 230 3.05 -5.61 -19.90
CA GLY A 230 4.47 -5.39 -20.21
C GLY A 230 5.28 -6.64 -20.57
N LEU A 231 4.72 -7.85 -20.47
CA LEU A 231 5.42 -9.12 -20.69
C LEU A 231 5.09 -9.73 -22.07
N PRO A 232 5.94 -9.53 -23.09
CA PRO A 232 5.69 -10.09 -24.43
C PRO A 232 5.71 -11.63 -24.39
N GLY A 233 4.61 -12.24 -24.83
CA GLY A 233 4.42 -13.70 -24.86
C GLY A 233 3.78 -14.29 -23.60
N PHE A 234 3.41 -13.45 -22.61
CA PHE A 234 2.56 -13.86 -21.50
C PHE A 234 1.10 -13.59 -21.86
N GLU A 235 0.53 -14.45 -22.71
CA GLU A 235 -0.92 -14.51 -22.91
C GLU A 235 -1.51 -15.17 -21.67
N ALA A 236 -1.83 -14.35 -20.67
CA ALA A 236 -2.55 -14.84 -19.52
C ALA A 236 -4.00 -15.14 -19.94
N ASP A 237 -4.35 -16.42 -20.06
CA ASP A 237 -5.76 -16.88 -20.04
C ASP A 237 -6.45 -16.58 -18.68
N MET A 238 -5.76 -15.88 -17.78
CA MET A 238 -6.18 -15.59 -16.41
C MET A 238 -6.36 -14.09 -16.23
N THR A 239 -7.49 -13.69 -15.66
CA THR A 239 -7.73 -12.31 -15.24
C THR A 239 -6.72 -11.88 -14.16
N ALA A 240 -6.49 -10.57 -14.01
CA ALA A 240 -5.65 -10.04 -12.94
C ALA A 240 -6.07 -10.56 -11.55
N TYR A 241 -7.38 -10.74 -11.34
CA TYR A 241 -7.93 -11.31 -10.10
C TYR A 241 -7.57 -12.79 -9.93
N ALA A 242 -7.67 -13.61 -10.98
CA ALA A 242 -7.25 -15.01 -10.91
C ALA A 242 -5.76 -15.15 -10.60
N ILE A 243 -4.92 -14.25 -11.12
CA ILE A 243 -3.49 -14.19 -10.82
C ILE A 243 -3.25 -13.76 -9.38
N PHE A 244 -4.00 -12.78 -8.86
CA PHE A 244 -3.98 -12.42 -7.44
C PHE A 244 -4.30 -13.64 -6.55
N ILE A 245 -5.38 -14.38 -6.81
CA ILE A 245 -5.73 -15.58 -6.04
C ILE A 245 -4.61 -16.64 -6.14
N ALA A 246 -4.04 -16.83 -7.32
CA ALA A 246 -2.93 -17.76 -7.51
C ALA A 246 -1.68 -17.32 -6.74
N SER A 247 -1.44 -16.01 -6.60
CA SER A 247 -0.29 -15.43 -5.91
C SER A 247 -0.38 -15.58 -4.38
N LEU A 248 -1.58 -15.69 -3.81
CA LEU A 248 -1.79 -15.89 -2.37
C LEU A 248 -1.01 -17.07 -1.78
N ARG A 249 -0.75 -18.12 -2.59
CA ARG A 249 0.08 -19.26 -2.17
C ARG A 249 1.54 -18.88 -1.86
N TYR A 250 2.01 -17.77 -2.41
CA TYR A 250 3.35 -17.22 -2.24
C TYR A 250 3.39 -16.05 -1.25
N SER A 251 2.26 -15.68 -0.65
CA SER A 251 2.15 -14.63 0.39
C SER A 251 2.66 -15.14 1.75
N PHE A 252 3.91 -15.59 1.79
CA PHE A 252 4.53 -16.17 2.97
C PHE A 252 4.63 -15.17 4.12
N TYR A 253 5.02 -13.92 3.85
CA TYR A 253 5.20 -12.92 4.91
C TYR A 253 3.91 -12.65 5.68
N PRO A 254 2.76 -12.34 5.04
CA PRO A 254 1.52 -12.12 5.79
C PRO A 254 1.08 -13.33 6.61
N VAL A 255 1.08 -14.53 6.01
CA VAL A 255 0.65 -15.76 6.67
C VAL A 255 1.55 -16.09 7.86
N LEU A 256 2.87 -16.02 7.69
CA LEU A 256 3.83 -16.26 8.75
C LEU A 256 3.74 -15.21 9.85
N THR A 257 3.50 -13.94 9.52
CA THR A 257 3.34 -12.87 10.49
C THR A 257 2.11 -13.09 11.37
N LEU A 258 0.96 -13.44 10.77
CA LEU A 258 -0.26 -13.74 11.53
C LEU A 258 -0.07 -14.95 12.45
N ALA A 259 0.58 -16.01 11.97
CA ALA A 259 0.92 -17.16 12.79
C ALA A 259 1.92 -16.80 13.91
N PHE A 260 2.91 -15.95 13.62
CA PHE A 260 3.94 -15.54 14.56
C PHE A 260 3.36 -14.73 15.73
N ILE A 261 2.40 -13.83 15.49
CA ILE A 261 1.70 -13.12 16.56
C ILE A 261 0.98 -14.10 17.49
N LEU A 262 0.27 -15.08 16.94
CA LEU A 262 -0.37 -16.13 17.75
C LEU A 262 0.66 -16.86 18.61
N MET A 263 1.81 -17.23 18.03
CA MET A 263 2.90 -17.85 18.79
C MET A 263 3.38 -16.97 19.95
N ILE A 264 3.56 -15.66 19.72
CA ILE A 264 3.97 -14.71 20.79
C ILE A 264 2.91 -14.64 21.90
N ILE A 265 1.63 -14.58 21.54
CA ILE A 265 0.52 -14.53 22.50
C ILE A 265 0.49 -15.79 23.38
N TYR A 266 0.64 -16.97 22.78
CA TYR A 266 0.54 -18.24 23.51
C TYR A 266 1.82 -18.58 24.29
N LEU A 267 2.99 -18.41 23.67
CA LEU A 267 4.30 -18.72 24.27
C LEU A 267 4.79 -17.65 25.23
N LYS A 268 4.21 -16.44 25.20
CA LYS A 268 4.64 -15.28 26.01
C LYS A 268 6.13 -14.96 25.82
N ARG A 269 6.66 -15.22 24.62
CA ARG A 269 8.04 -14.94 24.24
C ARG A 269 8.10 -13.64 23.45
N ASP A 270 8.04 -12.54 24.20
CA ASP A 270 8.26 -11.21 23.64
C ASP A 270 9.76 -10.97 23.36
N PHE A 271 10.09 -10.11 22.40
CA PHE A 271 11.46 -9.89 21.96
C PHE A 271 11.82 -8.40 21.92
N GLY A 272 13.12 -8.11 21.90
CA GLY A 272 13.66 -6.76 21.67
C GLY A 272 13.13 -5.71 22.66
N PRO A 273 12.86 -4.47 22.18
CA PRO A 273 12.28 -3.40 23.00
C PRO A 273 10.89 -3.74 23.56
N MET A 274 10.08 -4.51 22.82
CA MET A 274 8.74 -4.94 23.26
C MET A 274 8.80 -5.79 24.53
N TYR A 275 9.80 -6.68 24.66
CA TYR A 275 10.00 -7.45 25.88
C TYR A 275 10.23 -6.57 27.12
N LYS A 276 11.03 -5.50 26.97
CA LYS A 276 11.27 -4.55 28.07
C LYS A 276 9.99 -3.80 28.46
N ALA A 277 9.19 -3.40 27.46
CA ALA A 277 7.90 -2.76 27.67
C ALA A 277 6.91 -3.68 28.38
N GLU A 278 6.85 -4.96 28.00
CA GLU A 278 5.96 -5.93 28.63
C GLU A 278 6.38 -6.22 30.08
N ILE A 279 7.68 -6.35 30.37
CA ILE A 279 8.16 -6.49 31.76
C ILE A 279 7.73 -5.29 32.61
N ARG A 280 7.88 -4.07 32.09
CA ARG A 280 7.44 -2.83 32.76
C ARG A 280 5.95 -2.91 33.08
N ALA A 281 5.11 -3.14 32.08
CA ALA A 281 3.66 -3.24 32.25
C ALA A 281 3.29 -4.31 33.30
N ARG A 282 3.95 -5.47 33.28
CA ARG A 282 3.68 -6.58 34.22
C ARG A 282 4.13 -6.29 35.65
N LYS A 283 5.31 -5.69 35.83
CA LYS A 283 5.91 -5.46 37.16
C LYS A 283 5.37 -4.20 37.83
N THR A 284 5.28 -3.09 37.10
CA THR A 284 4.93 -1.78 37.66
C THR A 284 3.47 -1.40 37.41
N GLY A 285 2.80 -2.05 36.45
CA GLY A 285 1.48 -1.63 35.97
C GLY A 285 1.51 -0.46 34.98
N GLU A 286 2.69 0.09 34.68
CA GLU A 286 2.84 1.17 33.70
C GLU A 286 2.83 0.61 32.27
N VAL A 287 1.64 0.63 31.65
CA VAL A 287 1.40 0.08 30.30
C VAL A 287 2.00 0.91 29.17
N SER A 288 2.30 2.18 29.41
CA SER A 288 2.96 3.09 28.47
C SER A 288 4.26 3.63 29.06
N ARG A 289 5.21 4.01 28.20
CA ARG A 289 6.30 4.91 28.62
C ARG A 289 5.67 6.25 29.03
N LYS A 290 6.21 6.91 30.06
CA LYS A 290 5.89 8.31 30.38
C LYS A 290 6.34 9.18 29.19
N MET A 291 5.47 9.36 28.21
CA MET A 291 5.59 10.36 27.15
C MET A 291 4.82 11.60 27.57
N SER A 292 5.33 12.78 27.22
CA SER A 292 4.62 14.04 27.36
C SER A 292 3.32 14.01 26.54
N ALA A 293 2.23 14.54 27.08
CA ALA A 293 0.91 14.60 26.45
C ALA A 293 0.89 15.25 25.05
N THR A 294 1.99 15.88 24.62
CA THR A 294 2.19 16.52 23.31
C THR A 294 2.45 15.54 22.15
N GLU A 295 2.68 14.25 22.40
CA GLU A 295 2.85 13.23 21.35
C GLU A 295 1.62 12.32 21.18
N GLU A 296 0.56 12.51 21.98
CA GLU A 296 -0.78 11.99 21.66
C GLU A 296 -1.35 12.86 20.53
N GLY A 297 -0.83 12.67 19.32
CA GLY A 297 -1.38 13.34 18.13
C GLY A 297 -2.87 13.04 18.02
N ASP A 298 -3.64 14.04 17.61
CA ASP A 298 -5.02 13.89 17.12
C ASP A 298 -5.01 12.79 16.06
N LEU A 299 -5.31 11.55 16.49
CA LEU A 299 -5.62 10.46 15.58
C LEU A 299 -6.89 10.91 14.88
N GLU A 300 -6.90 10.90 13.54
CA GLU A 300 -8.10 11.20 12.77
C GLU A 300 -9.27 10.40 13.34
N ASP A 301 -10.24 11.16 13.84
CA ASP A 301 -11.26 10.65 14.73
C ASP A 301 -12.29 9.88 13.90
N LEU A 302 -12.00 8.61 13.61
CA LEU A 302 -12.98 7.65 13.08
C LEU A 302 -13.93 7.15 14.17
N ASP A 303 -13.87 7.75 15.35
CA ASP A 303 -14.81 7.45 16.41
C ASP A 303 -16.26 7.67 15.93
N PRO A 304 -17.18 6.83 16.42
CA PRO A 304 -18.59 6.95 16.08
C PRO A 304 -19.11 8.34 16.42
N VAL A 305 -20.04 8.85 15.61
CA VAL A 305 -20.74 10.09 15.93
C VAL A 305 -21.38 9.95 17.31
N GLN A 306 -21.36 11.01 18.12
CA GLN A 306 -21.93 10.98 19.47
C GLN A 306 -23.39 10.49 19.45
N GLY A 307 -23.68 9.45 20.21
CA GLY A 307 -25.01 8.82 20.27
C GLY A 307 -25.30 7.77 19.20
N ALA A 308 -24.33 7.44 18.32
CA ALA A 308 -24.51 6.36 17.35
C ALA A 308 -24.77 5.01 18.02
N PRO A 309 -25.74 4.21 17.53
CA PRO A 309 -26.02 2.90 18.08
C PRO A 309 -24.86 1.93 17.79
N LEU A 310 -24.16 1.49 18.84
CA LEU A 310 -23.03 0.56 18.76
C LEU A 310 -23.48 -0.87 18.45
N LYS A 311 -23.90 -1.11 17.21
CA LYS A 311 -24.48 -2.40 16.78
C LYS A 311 -23.61 -3.04 15.71
N TRP A 312 -23.09 -4.23 16.00
CA TRP A 312 -22.17 -4.98 15.13
C TRP A 312 -22.72 -5.22 13.72
N TYR A 313 -24.04 -5.38 13.58
CA TYR A 313 -24.68 -5.65 12.29
C TYR A 313 -24.61 -4.44 11.33
N ASN A 314 -24.42 -3.22 11.84
CA ASN A 314 -24.20 -2.03 11.00
C ASN A 314 -22.87 -2.11 10.22
N ALA A 315 -21.92 -2.95 10.66
CA ALA A 315 -20.70 -3.25 9.93
C ALA A 315 -20.80 -4.53 9.11
N VAL A 316 -21.31 -5.61 9.72
CA VAL A 316 -21.32 -6.92 9.07
C VAL A 316 -22.22 -6.97 7.85
N ILE A 317 -23.41 -6.33 7.87
CA ILE A 317 -24.35 -6.41 6.75
C ILE A 317 -23.77 -5.74 5.48
N PRO A 318 -23.29 -4.47 5.52
CA PRO A 318 -22.71 -3.85 4.33
C PRO A 318 -21.48 -4.60 3.80
N VAL A 319 -20.58 -5.03 4.69
CA VAL A 319 -19.37 -5.77 4.31
C VAL A 319 -19.72 -7.11 3.67
N ALA A 320 -20.64 -7.87 4.28
CA ALA A 320 -21.10 -9.14 3.72
C ALA A 320 -21.79 -8.94 2.36
N LEU A 321 -22.57 -7.88 2.20
CA LEU A 321 -23.22 -7.57 0.92
C LEU A 321 -22.19 -7.29 -0.18
N VAL A 322 -21.16 -6.48 0.11
CA VAL A 322 -20.06 -6.24 -0.83
C VAL A 322 -19.34 -7.53 -1.19
N ILE A 323 -19.01 -8.36 -0.19
CA ILE A 323 -18.36 -9.65 -0.44
C ILE A 323 -19.19 -10.53 -1.37
N LEU A 324 -20.48 -10.69 -1.07
CA LEU A 324 -21.37 -11.52 -1.86
C LEU A 324 -21.56 -10.96 -3.28
N MET A 325 -21.70 -9.65 -3.44
CA MET A 325 -21.83 -9.01 -4.74
C MET A 325 -20.56 -9.10 -5.58
N THR A 326 -19.38 -8.90 -4.98
CA THR A 326 -18.10 -9.06 -5.67
C THR A 326 -17.87 -10.51 -6.06
N MET A 327 -18.15 -11.47 -5.18
CA MET A 327 -18.09 -12.89 -5.53
C MET A 327 -19.05 -13.24 -6.66
N PHE A 328 -20.29 -12.76 -6.59
CA PHE A 328 -21.27 -12.97 -7.67
C PHE A 328 -20.79 -12.38 -8.99
N GLY A 329 -20.30 -11.14 -9.00
CA GLY A 329 -19.72 -10.51 -10.18
C GLY A 329 -18.59 -11.35 -10.78
N LEU A 330 -17.66 -11.83 -9.95
CA LEU A 330 -16.56 -12.71 -10.36
C LEU A 330 -17.01 -14.07 -10.93
N PHE A 331 -18.21 -14.55 -10.60
CA PHE A 331 -18.76 -15.78 -11.17
C PHE A 331 -19.56 -15.55 -12.47
N ASP A 332 -20.15 -14.36 -12.63
CA ASP A 332 -20.98 -13.98 -13.78
C ASP A 332 -20.15 -13.42 -14.95
N THR A 333 -18.97 -12.85 -14.67
CA THR A 333 -17.97 -12.41 -15.67
C THR A 333 -16.90 -13.46 -15.93
#